data_AF-A0A7M4DJF7-F1
#
_entry.id   AF-A0A7M4DJF7-F1
#
_cell.length_a   1.000
_cell.length_b   1.000
_cell.length_c   1.000
_cell.angle_alpha   90.00
_cell.angle_beta   90.00
_cell.angle_gamma   90.00
#
_symmetry.space_group_name_H-M   'P 1'
#
loop_
_entity.id
_entity.type
_entity.pdbx_description
1 polymer ?
#
loop_
_entity_poly.entity_id
_entity_poly.type
_entity_poly.pdbx_seq_one_letter_code
_entity_poly.pdbx_strand_id
1 'polypeptide(L)'
;MADPDRLRVLALVLTDPRGQTSASTLAGPGMTASAFSAHLEAMARVDLLVTVGQGSGEDTLYRPTHDALMRFGTLALGTPRHGMPSVLAGDHLVLLERIAADLTGTFANVFAPATVARFVTESYELLAARATVRHHLPALTARFVADRLSALVKAQTRPSRHGTDVLFVCVHNAGRSQIAAAVLRAAAGESVRVRTAGSTPSEEVNPLVLEELDRRGLALLTEFPRPLTDEVVRASDVVVTMGCGDACPVVPGRRYLDWPVPDPRVLDPAGIRDLVDEITVRVHQLLKEVGSAS
;
A
#
# COMPACT_ATOMS: atom_id res chain seq x y z
N MET A 1 -25.17 -9.82 -21.08
CA MET A 1 -25.44 -10.65 -19.87
C MET A 1 -24.09 -11.09 -19.32
N ALA A 2 -23.85 -10.91 -18.01
CA ALA A 2 -22.56 -11.24 -17.40
C ALA A 2 -22.26 -12.74 -17.57
N ASP A 3 -21.10 -13.05 -18.13
CA ASP A 3 -20.57 -14.39 -18.28
C ASP A 3 -20.11 -14.90 -16.88
N PRO A 4 -20.74 -15.94 -16.32
CA PRO A 4 -20.46 -16.41 -14.95
C PRO A 4 -19.03 -16.91 -14.78
N ASP A 5 -18.40 -17.42 -15.85
CA ASP A 5 -17.01 -17.86 -15.79
C ASP A 5 -16.06 -16.66 -15.77
N ARG A 6 -16.39 -15.58 -16.48
CA ARG A 6 -15.62 -14.33 -16.42
C ARG A 6 -15.66 -13.67 -15.04
N LEU A 7 -16.77 -13.77 -14.32
CA LEU A 7 -16.87 -13.28 -12.93
C LEU A 7 -16.00 -14.10 -11.97
N ARG A 8 -15.92 -15.42 -12.16
CA ARG A 8 -15.01 -16.29 -11.39
C ARG A 8 -13.55 -15.96 -11.66
N VAL A 9 -13.18 -15.79 -12.93
CA VAL A 9 -11.83 -15.39 -13.31
C VAL A 9 -11.49 -14.02 -12.73
N LEU A 10 -12.42 -13.05 -12.80
CA LEU A 10 -12.23 -11.73 -12.19
C LEU A 10 -11.98 -11.83 -10.67
N ALA A 11 -12.75 -12.66 -9.96
CA ALA A 11 -12.55 -12.86 -8.52
C ALA A 11 -11.15 -13.43 -8.18
N LEU A 12 -10.66 -14.39 -8.98
CA LEU A 12 -9.31 -14.94 -8.83
C LEU A 12 -8.23 -13.87 -9.08
N VAL A 13 -8.41 -13.04 -10.11
CA VAL A 13 -7.47 -11.96 -10.43
C VAL A 13 -7.47 -10.88 -9.35
N LEU A 14 -8.63 -10.52 -8.79
CA LEU A 14 -8.79 -9.53 -7.72
C LEU A 14 -8.22 -9.99 -6.37
N THR A 15 -8.10 -11.31 -6.16
CA THR A 15 -7.60 -11.90 -4.91
C THR A 15 -6.19 -12.48 -5.04
N ASP A 16 -5.54 -12.34 -6.19
CA ASP A 16 -4.16 -12.80 -6.37
C ASP A 16 -3.22 -12.03 -5.42
N PRO A 17 -2.49 -12.71 -4.52
CA PRO A 17 -1.65 -12.06 -3.52
C PRO A 17 -0.50 -11.25 -4.12
N ARG A 18 -0.13 -11.47 -5.39
CA ARG A 18 0.90 -10.69 -6.09
C ARG A 18 0.34 -9.43 -6.73
N GLY A 19 -0.98 -9.24 -6.72
CA GLY A 19 -1.66 -8.13 -7.39
C GLY A 19 -1.59 -8.18 -8.91
N GLN A 20 -1.07 -9.26 -9.49
CA GLN A 20 -1.02 -9.50 -10.94
C GLN A 20 -0.99 -11.01 -11.20
N THR A 21 -1.53 -11.45 -12.33
CA THR A 21 -1.62 -12.87 -12.69
C THR A 21 -1.55 -13.07 -14.20
N SER A 22 -1.31 -14.29 -14.67
CA SER A 22 -1.33 -14.65 -16.09
C SER A 22 -2.29 -15.82 -16.32
N ALA A 23 -2.61 -16.11 -17.58
CA ALA A 23 -3.41 -17.28 -17.92
C ALA A 23 -2.72 -18.59 -17.50
N SER A 24 -1.40 -18.67 -17.70
CA SER A 24 -0.56 -19.78 -17.25
C SER A 24 -0.59 -19.97 -15.73
N THR A 25 -0.64 -18.86 -14.99
CA THR A 25 -0.66 -18.88 -13.53
C THR A 25 -2.03 -19.29 -12.97
N LEU A 26 -3.12 -18.85 -13.61
CA LEU A 26 -4.49 -19.20 -13.21
C LEU A 26 -4.84 -20.66 -13.52
N ALA A 27 -4.27 -21.23 -14.58
CA ALA A 27 -4.59 -22.59 -15.00
C ALA A 27 -4.09 -23.67 -14.03
N GLY A 28 -3.01 -23.43 -13.29
CA GLY A 28 -2.45 -24.42 -12.36
C GLY A 28 -2.18 -25.80 -12.99
N PRO A 29 -1.91 -26.84 -12.18
CA PRO A 29 -1.69 -28.19 -12.69
C PRO A 29 -3.02 -28.83 -13.15
N GLY A 30 -3.16 -29.12 -14.44
CA GLY A 30 -4.28 -29.89 -15.00
C GLY A 30 -5.40 -29.08 -15.66
N MET A 31 -5.30 -27.76 -15.76
CA MET A 31 -6.20 -26.94 -16.59
C MET A 31 -5.43 -26.30 -17.76
N THR A 32 -6.16 -25.87 -18.80
CA THR A 32 -5.57 -25.25 -19.99
C THR A 32 -5.55 -23.72 -19.85
N ALA A 33 -4.37 -23.12 -19.99
CA ALA A 33 -4.20 -21.66 -19.93
C ALA A 33 -4.99 -20.90 -21.00
N SER A 34 -5.14 -21.47 -22.20
CA SER A 34 -5.97 -20.93 -23.29
C SER A 34 -7.42 -20.62 -22.89
N ALA A 35 -7.98 -21.37 -21.93
CA ALA A 35 -9.33 -21.13 -21.42
C ALA A 35 -9.41 -19.81 -20.63
N PHE A 36 -8.34 -19.40 -19.94
CA PHE A 36 -8.28 -18.17 -19.16
C PHE A 36 -7.90 -16.96 -20.00
N SER A 37 -7.03 -17.13 -21.01
CA SER A 37 -6.55 -16.03 -21.88
C SER A 37 -7.70 -15.23 -22.49
N ALA A 38 -8.71 -15.91 -23.04
CA ALA A 38 -9.86 -15.24 -23.65
C ALA A 38 -10.67 -14.38 -22.66
N HIS A 39 -10.81 -14.82 -21.40
CA HIS A 39 -11.50 -14.05 -20.36
C HIS A 39 -10.68 -12.85 -19.90
N LEU A 40 -9.36 -13.00 -19.73
CA LEU A 40 -8.45 -11.92 -19.34
C LEU A 40 -8.41 -10.83 -20.42
N GLU A 41 -8.25 -11.21 -21.69
CA GLU A 41 -8.30 -10.28 -22.83
C GLU A 41 -9.65 -9.56 -22.92
N ALA A 42 -10.76 -10.28 -22.72
CA ALA A 42 -12.09 -9.68 -22.75
C ALA A 42 -12.30 -8.66 -21.63
N MET A 43 -11.73 -8.88 -20.44
CA MET A 43 -11.77 -7.93 -19.32
C MET A 43 -10.84 -6.74 -19.53
N ALA A 44 -9.68 -6.94 -20.17
CA ALA A 44 -8.78 -5.86 -20.53
C ALA A 44 -9.41 -4.90 -21.58
N ARG A 45 -10.18 -5.43 -22.54
CA ARG A 45 -10.90 -4.60 -23.53
C ARG A 45 -11.97 -3.67 -22.95
N VAL A 46 -12.42 -3.91 -21.72
CA VAL A 46 -13.44 -3.12 -21.03
C VAL A 46 -12.87 -2.40 -19.80
N ASP A 47 -11.55 -2.22 -19.77
CA ASP A 47 -10.81 -1.50 -18.72
C ASP A 47 -10.99 -2.05 -17.29
N LEU A 48 -11.30 -3.35 -17.16
CA LEU A 48 -11.30 -4.02 -15.86
C LEU A 48 -9.90 -4.54 -15.48
N LEU A 49 -9.08 -4.86 -16.47
CA LEU A 49 -7.69 -5.29 -16.29
C LEU A 49 -6.76 -4.47 -17.18
N VAL A 50 -5.50 -4.32 -16.76
CA VAL A 50 -4.42 -3.76 -17.57
C VAL A 50 -3.29 -4.78 -17.70
N THR A 51 -2.59 -4.77 -18.83
CA THR A 51 -1.42 -5.63 -19.05
C THR A 51 -0.19 -5.05 -18.35
N VAL A 52 0.68 -5.93 -17.85
CA VAL A 52 1.91 -5.56 -17.13
C VAL A 52 3.11 -6.18 -17.85
N GLY A 53 4.06 -5.34 -18.26
CA GLY A 53 5.29 -5.77 -18.92
C GLY A 53 5.13 -6.22 -20.38
N GLN A 54 6.12 -6.94 -20.89
CA GLN A 54 6.24 -7.42 -22.29
C GLN A 54 6.03 -8.94 -22.37
N GLY A 55 5.03 -9.47 -21.66
CA GLY A 55 4.64 -10.88 -21.77
C GLY A 55 3.96 -11.15 -23.12
N SER A 56 4.04 -12.39 -23.61
CA SER A 56 3.36 -12.81 -24.83
C SER A 56 2.45 -14.02 -24.59
N GLY A 57 1.29 -14.04 -25.24
CA GLY A 57 0.34 -15.14 -25.15
C GLY A 57 -0.14 -15.40 -23.71
N GLU A 58 -0.05 -16.65 -23.27
CA GLU A 58 -0.57 -17.13 -21.98
C GLU A 58 0.20 -16.60 -20.76
N ASP A 59 1.42 -16.08 -20.98
CA ASP A 59 2.27 -15.47 -19.95
C ASP A 59 2.09 -13.95 -19.85
N THR A 60 1.18 -13.37 -20.63
CA THR A 60 0.81 -11.96 -20.48
C THR A 60 0.27 -11.73 -19.06
N LEU A 61 0.93 -10.85 -18.31
CA LEU A 61 0.51 -10.50 -16.96
C LEU A 61 -0.59 -9.46 -17.02
N TYR A 62 -1.62 -9.68 -16.22
CA TYR A 62 -2.77 -8.78 -16.05
C TYR A 62 -2.89 -8.37 -14.59
N ARG A 63 -3.32 -7.13 -14.39
CA ARG A 63 -3.60 -6.55 -13.08
C ARG A 63 -4.96 -5.86 -13.09
N PRO A 64 -5.77 -5.96 -12.02
CA PRO A 64 -7.01 -5.18 -11.90
C PRO A 64 -6.80 -3.68 -12.02
N THR A 65 -7.71 -3.00 -12.71
CA THR A 65 -7.80 -1.54 -12.62
C THR A 65 -8.35 -1.10 -11.27
N HIS A 66 -8.17 0.17 -10.94
CA HIS A 66 -8.74 0.74 -9.72
C HIS A 66 -10.28 0.64 -9.71
N ASP A 67 -10.92 0.91 -10.85
CA ASP A 67 -12.37 0.79 -10.99
C ASP A 67 -12.85 -0.66 -10.76
N ALA A 68 -12.11 -1.65 -11.26
CA ALA A 68 -12.42 -3.06 -11.02
C ALA A 68 -12.28 -3.45 -9.54
N LEU A 69 -11.23 -2.99 -8.85
CA LEU A 69 -11.04 -3.22 -7.42
C LEU A 69 -12.18 -2.62 -6.58
N MET A 70 -12.58 -1.38 -6.89
CA MET A 70 -13.64 -0.69 -6.15
C MET A 70 -15.02 -1.30 -6.39
N ARG A 71 -15.34 -1.68 -7.64
CA ARG A 71 -16.66 -2.22 -8.00
C ARG A 71 -16.83 -3.69 -7.64
N PHE A 72 -15.77 -4.49 -7.75
CA PHE A 72 -15.87 -5.95 -7.69
C PHE A 72 -15.02 -6.59 -6.56
N GLY A 73 -14.19 -5.82 -5.85
CA GLY A 73 -13.35 -6.36 -4.77
C GLY A 73 -14.16 -7.02 -3.65
N THR A 74 -15.34 -6.49 -3.33
CA THR A 74 -16.27 -7.07 -2.35
C THR A 74 -16.90 -8.39 -2.82
N LEU A 75 -17.10 -8.56 -4.13
CA LEU A 75 -17.60 -9.82 -4.71
C LEU A 75 -16.52 -10.91 -4.69
N ALA A 76 -15.25 -10.54 -4.87
CA ALA A 76 -14.12 -11.47 -4.90
C ALA A 76 -13.75 -12.03 -3.53
N LEU A 77 -13.95 -11.25 -2.46
CA LEU A 77 -13.68 -11.65 -1.07
C LEU A 77 -14.81 -12.50 -0.43
N GLY A 78 -15.87 -12.79 -1.20
CA GLY A 78 -17.05 -13.51 -0.73
C GLY A 78 -18.03 -12.59 0.00
N THR A 79 -19.29 -12.58 -0.43
CA THR A 79 -20.35 -11.91 0.31
C THR A 79 -20.61 -12.63 1.65
N PRO A 80 -20.90 -11.90 2.74
CA PRO A 80 -21.62 -12.47 3.87
C PRO A 80 -22.96 -13.02 3.36
N ARG A 81 -23.37 -14.19 3.86
CA ARG A 81 -24.69 -14.78 3.55
C ARG A 81 -25.77 -13.71 3.75
N HIS A 82 -26.50 -13.40 2.68
CA HIS A 82 -27.63 -12.46 2.69
C HIS A 82 -28.62 -12.86 3.79
N GLY A 83 -28.86 -11.94 4.73
CA GLY A 83 -29.77 -12.15 5.86
C GLY A 83 -29.34 -11.53 7.19
N MET A 84 -28.15 -10.94 7.29
CA MET A 84 -27.75 -10.16 8.46
C MET A 84 -27.69 -8.66 8.10
N PRO A 85 -28.05 -7.76 9.03
CA PRO A 85 -28.06 -6.33 8.75
C PRO A 85 -26.66 -5.86 8.34
N SER A 86 -26.61 -4.80 7.53
CA SER A 86 -25.46 -3.90 7.43
C SER A 86 -24.75 -3.84 8.78
N VAL A 87 -23.46 -4.23 8.82
CA VAL A 87 -22.68 -4.23 10.05
C VAL A 87 -22.73 -2.81 10.59
N LEU A 88 -23.56 -2.60 11.60
CA LEU A 88 -23.65 -1.34 12.32
C LEU A 88 -22.25 -1.07 12.88
N ALA A 89 -21.92 0.22 13.04
CA ALA A 89 -20.63 0.71 13.51
C ALA A 89 -20.17 0.19 14.90
N GLY A 90 -20.83 -0.82 15.47
CA GLY A 90 -20.51 -1.51 16.72
C GLY A 90 -19.85 -2.90 16.60
N ASP A 91 -19.71 -3.52 15.42
CA ASP A 91 -19.26 -4.94 15.32
C ASP A 91 -17.85 -5.14 14.70
N HIS A 92 -17.00 -4.11 14.68
CA HIS A 92 -15.62 -4.27 14.24
C HIS A 92 -14.78 -5.12 15.20
N LEU A 93 -15.20 -5.29 16.45
CA LEU A 93 -14.46 -6.04 17.47
C LEU A 93 -14.14 -7.47 17.03
N VAL A 94 -15.11 -8.20 16.47
CA VAL A 94 -14.91 -9.57 15.97
C VAL A 94 -13.89 -9.60 14.83
N LEU A 95 -13.90 -8.59 13.95
CA LEU A 95 -12.91 -8.48 12.87
C LEU A 95 -11.52 -8.16 13.41
N LEU A 96 -11.42 -7.28 14.42
CA LEU A 96 -10.14 -6.94 15.06
C LEU A 96 -9.54 -8.13 15.82
N GLU A 97 -10.36 -8.93 16.51
CA GLU A 97 -9.94 -10.17 17.15
C GLU A 97 -9.39 -11.16 16.13
N ARG A 98 -10.08 -11.33 14.99
CA ARG A 98 -9.61 -12.17 13.89
C ARG A 98 -8.29 -11.66 13.31
N ILE A 99 -8.18 -10.35 13.05
CA ILE A 99 -6.94 -9.72 12.58
C ILE A 99 -5.79 -9.97 13.56
N ALA A 100 -6.04 -9.84 14.87
CA ALA A 100 -5.05 -10.09 15.89
C ALA A 100 -4.60 -11.56 15.90
N ALA A 101 -5.53 -12.51 15.74
CA ALA A 101 -5.21 -13.93 15.63
C ALA A 101 -4.37 -14.24 14.38
N ASP A 102 -4.77 -13.73 13.22
CA ASP A 102 -4.07 -13.94 11.94
C ASP A 102 -2.64 -13.36 11.98
N LEU A 103 -2.47 -12.15 12.53
CA LEU A 103 -1.16 -11.51 12.69
C LEU A 103 -0.30 -12.19 13.77
N THR A 104 -0.92 -12.75 14.81
CA THR A 104 -0.19 -13.56 15.81
C THR A 104 0.43 -14.79 15.15
N GLY A 105 -0.29 -15.44 14.24
CA GLY A 105 0.26 -16.53 13.42
C GLY A 105 1.42 -16.05 12.53
N THR A 106 1.27 -14.89 11.89
CA THR A 106 2.27 -14.32 10.97
C THR A 106 3.57 -13.95 11.68
N PHE A 107 3.49 -13.37 12.87
CA PHE A 107 4.63 -12.95 13.69
C PHE A 107 4.93 -13.92 14.84
N ALA A 108 4.58 -15.19 14.66
CA ALA A 108 4.85 -16.25 15.62
C ALA A 108 6.35 -16.29 15.96
N ASN A 109 6.65 -16.56 17.23
CA ASN A 109 8.01 -16.59 17.79
C ASN A 109 8.74 -15.24 17.86
N VAL A 110 8.12 -14.14 17.43
CA VAL A 110 8.70 -12.78 17.56
C VAL A 110 7.94 -11.97 18.60
N PHE A 111 6.60 -12.01 18.57
CA PHE A 111 5.75 -11.28 19.50
C PHE A 111 4.79 -12.21 20.23
N ALA A 112 4.52 -11.89 21.50
CA ALA A 112 3.44 -12.55 22.25
C ALA A 112 2.07 -12.13 21.68
N PRO A 113 1.04 -13.00 21.72
CA PRO A 113 -0.30 -12.68 21.24
C PRO A 113 -0.86 -11.38 21.84
N ALA A 114 -0.61 -11.14 23.13
CA ALA A 114 -1.03 -9.91 23.82
C ALA A 114 -0.40 -8.65 23.23
N THR A 115 0.86 -8.72 22.76
CA THR A 115 1.51 -7.59 22.08
C THR A 115 0.85 -7.31 20.74
N VAL A 116 0.58 -8.33 19.94
CA VAL A 116 -0.10 -8.18 18.64
C VAL A 116 -1.50 -7.61 18.83
N ALA A 117 -2.29 -8.13 19.77
CA ALA A 117 -3.62 -7.62 20.08
C ALA A 117 -3.60 -6.13 20.48
N ARG A 118 -2.66 -5.72 21.34
CA ARG A 118 -2.47 -4.31 21.70
C ARG A 118 -2.18 -3.44 20.47
N PHE A 119 -1.26 -3.88 19.60
CA PHE A 119 -0.96 -3.15 18.37
C PHE A 119 -2.17 -3.02 17.45
N VAL A 120 -3.03 -4.05 17.36
CA VAL A 120 -4.28 -3.99 16.61
C VAL A 120 -5.23 -2.94 17.17
N THR A 121 -5.49 -2.95 18.48
CA THR A 121 -6.38 -1.98 19.12
C THR A 121 -5.85 -0.55 18.95
N GLU A 122 -4.58 -0.30 19.29
CA GLU A 122 -3.98 1.04 19.17
C GLU A 122 -3.97 1.55 17.72
N SER A 123 -3.64 0.68 16.76
CA SER A 123 -3.63 1.04 15.34
C SER A 123 -5.02 1.35 14.82
N TYR A 124 -6.02 0.59 15.26
CA TYR A 124 -7.41 0.86 14.93
C TYR A 124 -7.84 2.22 15.47
N GLU A 125 -7.57 2.53 16.74
CA GLU A 125 -7.93 3.80 17.37
C GLU A 125 -7.27 5.00 16.67
N LEU A 126 -5.99 4.88 16.33
CA LEU A 126 -5.23 5.90 15.61
C LEU A 126 -5.86 6.26 14.25
N LEU A 127 -6.33 5.26 13.51
CA LEU A 127 -7.02 5.45 12.23
C LEU A 127 -8.48 5.89 12.43
N ALA A 128 -9.19 5.29 13.38
CA ALA A 128 -10.59 5.57 13.68
C ALA A 128 -10.84 7.03 14.09
N ALA A 129 -9.88 7.63 14.81
CA ALA A 129 -9.96 9.01 15.27
C ALA A 129 -10.11 10.04 14.13
N ARG A 130 -9.78 9.66 12.89
CA ARG A 130 -9.78 10.54 11.72
C ARG A 130 -10.59 10.01 10.54
N ALA A 131 -11.16 8.81 10.66
CA ALA A 131 -11.87 8.17 9.55
C ALA A 131 -13.34 8.63 9.48
N THR A 132 -13.74 9.21 8.35
CA THR A 132 -15.16 9.46 8.00
C THR A 132 -15.84 8.19 7.52
N VAL A 133 -15.17 7.41 6.67
CA VAL A 133 -15.64 6.10 6.19
C VAL A 133 -15.03 4.99 7.02
N ARG A 134 -15.87 4.29 7.80
CA ARG A 134 -15.40 3.25 8.73
C ARG A 134 -15.41 1.84 8.16
N HIS A 135 -16.10 1.60 7.04
CA HIS A 135 -16.26 0.26 6.48
C HIS A 135 -14.91 -0.45 6.22
N HIS A 136 -13.92 0.26 5.68
CA HIS A 136 -12.63 -0.34 5.31
C HIS A 136 -11.60 -0.32 6.45
N LEU A 137 -11.98 0.24 7.61
CA LEU A 137 -11.07 0.49 8.71
C LEU A 137 -10.41 -0.77 9.28
N PRO A 138 -11.08 -1.94 9.39
CA PRO A 138 -10.41 -3.17 9.81
C PRO A 138 -9.31 -3.62 8.83
N ALA A 139 -9.54 -3.52 7.52
CA ALA A 139 -8.55 -3.88 6.51
C ALA A 139 -7.34 -2.94 6.54
N LEU A 140 -7.58 -1.63 6.65
CA LEU A 140 -6.50 -0.64 6.83
C LEU A 140 -5.74 -0.86 8.14
N THR A 141 -6.44 -1.24 9.21
CA THR A 141 -5.84 -1.59 10.50
C THR A 141 -4.90 -2.78 10.37
N ALA A 142 -5.33 -3.89 9.76
CA ALA A 142 -4.49 -5.07 9.59
C ALA A 142 -3.17 -4.73 8.89
N ARG A 143 -3.24 -3.88 7.85
CA ARG A 143 -2.08 -3.43 7.08
C ARG A 143 -1.19 -2.49 7.87
N PHE A 144 -1.79 -1.54 8.59
CA PHE A 144 -1.04 -0.63 9.44
C PHE A 144 -0.29 -1.38 10.55
N VAL A 145 -0.94 -2.38 11.16
CA VAL A 145 -0.35 -3.22 12.20
C VAL A 145 0.81 -4.04 11.63
N ALA A 146 0.63 -4.67 10.46
CA ALA A 146 1.69 -5.41 9.82
C ALA A 146 2.93 -4.54 9.55
N ASP A 147 2.73 -3.30 9.07
CA ASP A 147 3.81 -2.33 8.85
C ASP A 147 4.51 -1.95 10.16
N ARG A 148 3.74 -1.65 11.22
CA ARG A 148 4.28 -1.28 12.54
C ARG A 148 5.05 -2.42 13.21
N LEU A 149 4.50 -3.65 13.17
CA LEU A 149 5.17 -4.83 13.72
C LEU A 149 6.44 -5.15 12.93
N SER A 150 6.39 -5.12 11.60
CA SER A 150 7.59 -5.30 10.77
C SER A 150 8.68 -4.25 11.06
N ALA A 151 8.28 -2.99 11.26
CA ALA A 151 9.19 -1.93 11.67
C ALA A 151 9.78 -2.20 13.07
N LEU A 152 8.97 -2.65 14.02
CA LEU A 152 9.44 -2.99 15.36
C LEU A 152 10.46 -4.13 15.35
N VAL A 153 10.26 -5.17 14.53
CA VAL A 153 11.25 -6.24 14.34
C VAL A 153 12.56 -5.65 13.82
N LYS A 154 12.51 -4.86 12.73
CA LYS A 154 13.69 -4.24 12.13
C LYS A 154 14.46 -3.40 13.14
N ALA A 155 13.76 -2.58 13.94
CA ALA A 155 14.36 -1.70 14.95
C ALA A 155 15.07 -2.46 16.08
N GLN A 156 14.66 -3.71 16.37
CA GLN A 156 15.26 -4.55 17.40
C GLN A 156 16.38 -5.46 16.86
N THR A 157 16.37 -5.75 15.56
CA THR A 157 17.43 -6.54 14.91
C THR A 157 18.65 -5.69 14.59
N ARG A 158 19.86 -6.27 14.68
CA ARG A 158 21.09 -5.65 14.13
C ARG A 158 20.89 -5.29 12.65
N PRO A 159 21.59 -4.26 12.11
CA PRO A 159 21.48 -3.89 10.71
C PRO A 159 21.57 -5.14 9.83
N SER A 160 20.47 -5.48 9.19
CA SER A 160 20.38 -6.66 8.35
C SER A 160 21.19 -6.41 7.07
N ARG A 161 21.71 -7.47 6.45
CA ARG A 161 22.25 -7.43 5.07
C ARG A 161 21.16 -7.11 4.01
N HIS A 162 19.97 -6.72 4.45
CA HIS A 162 18.79 -6.48 3.62
C HIS A 162 18.62 -4.97 3.45
N GLY A 163 18.20 -4.56 2.25
CA GLY A 163 18.23 -3.20 1.73
C GLY A 163 17.78 -2.08 2.66
N THR A 164 18.27 -0.87 2.37
CA THR A 164 18.05 0.36 3.16
C THR A 164 16.57 0.65 3.38
N ASP A 165 16.22 1.04 4.61
CA ASP A 165 14.88 1.43 5.00
C ASP A 165 14.72 2.97 4.92
N VAL A 166 13.86 3.46 4.02
CA VAL A 166 13.58 4.88 3.83
C VAL A 166 12.15 5.21 4.28
N LEU A 167 12.00 6.21 5.15
CA LEU A 167 10.72 6.75 5.59
C LEU A 167 10.49 8.15 5.03
N PHE A 168 9.37 8.34 4.32
CA PHE A 168 8.90 9.65 3.89
C PHE A 168 7.79 10.15 4.81
N VAL A 169 7.99 11.32 5.42
CA VAL A 169 7.03 11.97 6.31
C VAL A 169 6.58 13.30 5.72
N CYS A 170 5.28 13.51 5.59
CA CYS A 170 4.74 14.85 5.36
C CYS A 170 3.62 15.13 6.37
N VAL A 171 2.96 16.29 6.28
CA VAL A 171 1.89 16.59 7.25
C VAL A 171 0.75 15.59 7.14
N HIS A 172 0.24 15.34 5.93
CA HIS A 172 -1.05 14.65 5.76
C HIS A 172 -0.96 13.24 5.20
N ASN A 173 0.23 12.77 4.84
CA ASN A 173 0.43 11.48 4.18
C ASN A 173 -0.46 11.22 2.95
N ALA A 174 -0.89 12.29 2.28
CA ALA A 174 -1.85 12.27 1.18
C ALA A 174 -1.30 12.88 -0.11
N GLY A 175 0.00 13.19 -0.17
CA GLY A 175 0.59 13.87 -1.32
C GLY A 175 2.10 13.68 -1.36
N ARG A 176 2.87 14.67 -0.91
CA ARG A 176 4.35 14.68 -0.92
C ARG A 176 5.01 13.33 -0.57
N SER A 177 4.70 12.75 0.60
CA SER A 177 5.25 11.46 1.02
C SER A 177 4.79 10.28 0.17
N GLN A 178 3.57 10.34 -0.37
CA GLN A 178 3.04 9.30 -1.25
C GLN A 178 3.71 9.34 -2.63
N ILE A 179 3.89 10.55 -3.19
CA ILE A 179 4.64 10.77 -4.43
C ILE A 179 6.06 10.23 -4.28
N ALA A 180 6.77 10.65 -3.23
CA ALA A 180 8.15 10.23 -3.01
C ALA A 180 8.28 8.70 -2.88
N ALA A 181 7.33 8.07 -2.19
CA ALA A 181 7.30 6.63 -2.04
C ALA A 181 6.99 5.88 -3.34
N ALA A 182 6.05 6.37 -4.15
CA ALA A 182 5.73 5.78 -5.44
C ALA A 182 6.94 5.79 -6.37
N VAL A 183 7.61 6.95 -6.48
CA VAL A 183 8.81 7.09 -7.30
C VAL A 183 9.93 6.18 -6.80
N LEU A 184 10.21 6.17 -5.49
CA LEU A 184 11.32 5.40 -4.96
C LEU A 184 11.10 3.89 -5.13
N ARG A 185 9.88 3.40 -4.91
CA ARG A 185 9.54 1.99 -5.14
C ARG A 185 9.71 1.60 -6.60
N ALA A 186 9.24 2.45 -7.52
CA ALA A 186 9.40 2.20 -8.95
C ALA A 186 10.87 2.18 -9.39
N ALA A 187 11.70 3.05 -8.81
CA ALA A 187 13.11 3.17 -9.17
C ALA A 187 14.02 2.12 -8.50
N ALA A 188 13.74 1.76 -7.24
CA ALA A 188 14.61 0.90 -6.43
C ALA A 188 14.17 -0.57 -6.39
N GLY A 189 12.92 -0.88 -6.75
CA GLY A 189 12.36 -2.23 -6.59
C GLY A 189 12.47 -2.72 -5.15
N GLU A 190 12.95 -3.95 -4.95
CA GLU A 190 13.09 -4.57 -3.63
C GLU A 190 14.37 -4.19 -2.89
N SER A 191 15.26 -3.41 -3.51
CA SER A 191 16.55 -3.02 -2.90
C SER A 191 16.41 -1.99 -1.78
N VAL A 192 15.26 -1.31 -1.70
CA VAL A 192 14.95 -0.30 -0.69
C VAL A 192 13.57 -0.56 -0.13
N ARG A 193 13.45 -0.63 1.20
CA ARG A 193 12.16 -0.70 1.86
C ARG A 193 11.62 0.69 2.09
N VAL A 194 10.44 0.99 1.54
CA VAL A 194 9.86 2.32 1.57
C VAL A 194 8.63 2.37 2.47
N ARG A 195 8.64 3.26 3.47
CA ARG A 195 7.52 3.56 4.36
C ARG A 195 7.07 5.00 4.21
N THR A 196 5.80 5.28 4.54
CA THR A 196 5.27 6.63 4.58
C THR A 196 4.50 6.89 5.87
N ALA A 197 4.43 8.16 6.27
CA ALA A 197 3.67 8.58 7.44
C ALA A 197 3.22 10.04 7.36
N GLY A 198 2.24 10.39 8.19
CA GLY A 198 1.69 11.74 8.37
C GLY A 198 1.71 12.18 9.82
N SER A 199 2.09 13.42 10.11
CA SER A 199 1.93 14.00 11.45
C SER A 199 0.45 14.25 11.78
N THR A 200 -0.32 14.67 10.78
CA THR A 200 -1.77 14.91 10.81
C THR A 200 -2.39 14.31 9.55
N PRO A 201 -2.49 12.97 9.44
CA PRO A 201 -2.96 12.31 8.22
C PRO A 201 -4.34 12.79 7.76
N SER A 202 -4.52 12.94 6.44
CA SER A 202 -5.83 13.12 5.84
C SER A 202 -6.61 11.80 5.80
N GLU A 203 -7.87 11.85 5.39
CA GLU A 203 -8.71 10.65 5.22
C GLU A 203 -8.31 9.83 3.99
N GLU A 204 -7.97 10.52 2.90
CA GLU A 204 -7.66 9.93 1.61
C GLU A 204 -6.43 10.59 0.98
N VAL A 205 -5.83 9.92 0.01
CA VAL A 205 -4.77 10.50 -0.82
C VAL A 205 -5.38 11.56 -1.74
N ASN A 206 -4.67 12.66 -1.97
CA ASN A 206 -5.12 13.74 -2.85
C ASN A 206 -5.44 13.17 -4.25
N PRO A 207 -6.67 13.35 -4.77
CA PRO A 207 -7.07 12.84 -6.08
C PRO A 207 -6.19 13.30 -7.24
N LEU A 208 -5.74 14.56 -7.23
CA LEU A 208 -4.84 15.07 -8.28
C LEU A 208 -3.47 14.38 -8.25
N VAL A 209 -3.01 13.99 -7.06
CA VAL A 209 -1.78 13.22 -6.91
C VAL A 209 -1.98 11.79 -7.42
N LEU A 210 -3.12 11.17 -7.13
CA LEU A 210 -3.46 9.84 -7.65
C LEU A 210 -3.50 9.83 -9.18
N GLU A 211 -4.23 10.78 -9.78
CA GLU A 211 -4.35 10.92 -11.24
C GLU A 211 -2.98 11.10 -11.89
N GLU A 212 -2.15 11.99 -11.34
CA GLU A 212 -0.84 12.27 -11.90
C GLU A 212 0.13 11.10 -11.78
N LEU A 213 0.10 10.36 -10.67
CA LEU A 213 0.92 9.17 -10.50
C LEU A 213 0.46 8.03 -11.41
N ASP A 214 -0.85 7.84 -11.58
CA ASP A 214 -1.41 6.85 -12.50
C ASP A 214 -1.02 7.14 -13.95
N ARG A 215 -1.10 8.40 -14.37
CA ARG A 215 -0.63 8.88 -15.68
C ARG A 215 0.83 8.53 -15.97
N ARG A 216 1.66 8.44 -14.93
CA ARG A 216 3.09 8.09 -15.01
C ARG A 216 3.37 6.59 -14.80
N GLY A 217 2.34 5.76 -14.61
CA GLY A 217 2.51 4.34 -14.28
C GLY A 217 3.03 4.09 -12.86
N LEU A 218 2.99 5.09 -11.97
CA LEU A 218 3.47 5.05 -10.58
C LEU A 218 2.32 4.76 -9.61
N ALA A 219 1.49 3.77 -9.91
CA ALA A 219 0.26 3.52 -9.17
C ALA A 219 0.51 3.27 -7.67
N LEU A 220 -0.19 4.02 -6.82
CA LEU A 220 -0.19 3.90 -5.36
C LEU A 220 -1.07 2.75 -4.87
N LEU A 221 -0.94 1.58 -5.51
CA LEU A 221 -1.78 0.45 -5.17
C LEU A 221 -1.56 0.10 -3.71
N THR A 222 -2.66 0.11 -2.96
CA THR A 222 -2.71 -0.17 -1.54
C THR A 222 -2.17 0.93 -0.61
N GLU A 223 -1.76 2.11 -1.08
CA GLU A 223 -1.37 3.18 -0.15
C GLU A 223 -2.58 3.87 0.50
N PHE A 224 -2.42 4.29 1.76
CA PHE A 224 -3.41 5.08 2.48
C PHE A 224 -2.70 6.05 3.45
N PRO A 225 -3.33 7.19 3.78
CA PRO A 225 -2.82 8.07 4.83
C PRO A 225 -2.78 7.37 6.18
N ARG A 226 -1.59 7.32 6.79
CA ARG A 226 -1.38 6.67 8.09
C ARG A 226 -0.56 7.56 9.04
N PRO A 227 -0.81 7.48 10.35
CA PRO A 227 -0.10 8.31 11.31
C PRO A 227 1.36 7.89 11.48
N LEU A 228 2.20 8.88 11.75
CA LEU A 228 3.57 8.65 12.18
C LEU A 228 3.58 7.91 13.51
N THR A 229 4.39 6.86 13.57
CA THR A 229 4.60 6.05 14.77
C THR A 229 6.08 5.92 15.02
N ASP A 230 6.46 5.78 16.28
CA ASP A 230 7.85 5.67 16.64
C ASP A 230 8.56 4.46 16.00
N GLU A 231 7.83 3.35 15.87
CA GLU A 231 8.40 2.10 15.33
C GLU A 231 8.96 2.31 13.93
N VAL A 232 8.24 3.04 13.06
CA VAL A 232 8.67 3.28 11.68
C VAL A 232 9.86 4.24 11.60
N VAL A 233 9.98 5.20 12.53
CA VAL A 233 11.15 6.09 12.60
C VAL A 233 12.38 5.30 13.06
N ARG A 234 12.24 4.48 14.11
CA ARG A 234 13.34 3.66 14.63
C ARG A 234 13.82 2.61 13.62
N ALA A 235 12.92 2.10 12.79
CA ALA A 235 13.22 1.10 11.76
C ALA A 235 13.94 1.67 10.52
N SER A 236 13.92 2.98 10.32
CA SER A 236 14.47 3.62 9.14
C SER A 236 15.95 3.97 9.29
N ASP A 237 16.69 3.83 8.19
CA ASP A 237 18.06 4.30 8.05
C ASP A 237 18.08 5.77 7.58
N VAL A 238 17.12 6.11 6.71
CA VAL A 238 16.91 7.47 6.20
C VAL A 238 15.47 7.93 6.49
N VAL A 239 15.34 9.11 7.07
CA VAL A 239 14.06 9.79 7.32
C VAL A 239 14.03 11.08 6.53
N VAL A 240 13.04 11.22 5.64
CA VAL A 240 12.85 12.39 4.78
C VAL A 240 11.59 13.12 5.22
N THR A 241 11.75 14.34 5.75
CA THR A 241 10.64 15.21 6.16
C THR A 241 10.26 16.17 5.04
N MET A 242 8.96 16.42 4.91
CA MET A 242 8.37 17.31 3.91
C MET A 242 7.29 18.16 4.56
N GLY A 243 7.72 19.19 5.28
CA GLY A 243 6.85 20.20 5.90
C GLY A 243 6.11 19.76 7.16
N CYS A 244 6.49 18.63 7.79
CA CYS A 244 5.92 18.19 9.08
C CYS A 244 6.56 18.86 10.32
N GLY A 245 7.58 19.71 10.13
CA GLY A 245 8.29 20.38 11.22
C GLY A 245 8.86 19.40 12.24
N ASP A 246 8.77 19.77 13.52
CA ASP A 246 9.33 19.00 14.64
C ASP A 246 8.45 17.81 15.09
N ALA A 247 7.45 17.42 14.28
CA ALA A 247 6.60 16.28 14.59
C ALA A 247 7.34 14.92 14.53
N CYS A 248 8.51 14.86 13.90
CA CYS A 248 9.31 13.65 13.79
C CYS A 248 10.30 13.54 14.96
N PRO A 249 10.25 12.46 15.77
CA PRO A 249 11.23 12.27 16.84
C PRO A 249 12.62 12.04 16.26
N VAL A 250 13.63 12.69 16.85
CA VAL A 250 15.03 12.51 16.47
C VAL A 250 15.60 11.27 17.17
N VAL A 251 15.88 10.24 16.39
CA VAL A 251 16.46 8.97 16.83
C VAL A 251 17.94 8.93 16.40
N PRO A 252 18.89 8.76 17.32
CA PRO A 252 20.32 8.72 16.99
C PRO A 252 20.67 7.63 15.96
N GLY A 253 21.66 7.87 15.12
CA GLY A 253 22.18 6.89 14.14
C GLY A 253 21.34 6.75 12.87
N ARG A 254 20.48 7.73 12.57
CA ARG A 254 19.68 7.81 11.34
C ARG A 254 20.04 9.05 10.57
N ARG A 255 19.93 8.99 9.24
CA ARG A 255 20.12 10.15 8.37
C ARG A 255 18.79 10.88 8.20
N TYR A 256 18.75 12.15 8.59
CA TYR A 256 17.58 13.02 8.42
C TYR A 256 17.80 13.96 7.24
N LEU A 257 16.79 14.08 6.38
CA LEU A 257 16.75 15.01 5.25
C LEU A 257 15.46 15.81 5.33
N ASP A 258 15.55 17.12 5.11
CA ASP A 258 14.37 17.97 4.97
C ASP A 258 14.24 18.44 3.52
N TRP A 259 13.09 18.14 2.92
CA TRP A 259 12.77 18.53 1.55
C TRP A 259 11.70 19.62 1.56
N PRO A 260 12.09 20.89 1.36
CA PRO A 260 11.13 21.97 1.19
C PRO A 260 10.49 21.83 -0.18
N VAL A 261 9.31 21.20 -0.22
CA VAL A 261 8.48 21.04 -1.42
C VAL A 261 7.07 21.58 -1.17
N PRO A 262 6.42 22.20 -2.18
CA PRO A 262 5.10 22.82 -2.03
C PRO A 262 4.02 21.86 -1.52
N ASP A 263 3.02 22.40 -0.82
CA ASP A 263 1.90 21.63 -0.32
C ASP A 263 0.86 21.36 -1.43
N PRO A 264 0.60 20.09 -1.79
CA PRO A 264 -0.24 19.77 -2.96
C PRO A 264 -1.71 20.20 -2.83
N ARG A 265 -2.19 20.58 -1.64
CA ARG A 265 -3.58 21.08 -1.48
C ARG A 265 -3.82 22.45 -2.08
N VAL A 266 -2.78 23.25 -2.27
CA VAL A 266 -2.89 24.61 -2.83
C VAL A 266 -2.49 24.68 -4.30
N LEU A 267 -2.18 23.54 -4.91
CA LEU A 267 -1.70 23.45 -6.29
C LEU A 267 -2.85 23.05 -7.22
N ASP A 268 -2.79 23.59 -8.43
CA ASP A 268 -3.59 23.14 -9.56
C ASP A 268 -2.91 21.92 -10.24
N PRO A 269 -3.52 21.30 -11.28
CA PRO A 269 -2.92 20.15 -11.94
C PRO A 269 -1.52 20.42 -12.52
N ALA A 270 -1.20 21.65 -12.93
CA ALA A 270 0.12 22.00 -13.41
C ALA A 270 1.14 21.99 -12.27
N GLY A 271 0.83 22.64 -11.14
CA GLY A 271 1.67 22.61 -9.95
C GLY A 271 1.86 21.20 -9.39
N ILE A 272 0.86 20.31 -9.50
CA ILE A 272 1.01 18.89 -9.13
C ILE A 272 2.03 18.19 -10.03
N ARG A 273 2.03 18.45 -11.35
CA ARG A 273 3.05 17.89 -12.27
C ARG A 273 4.44 18.35 -11.87
N ASP A 274 4.61 19.65 -11.64
CA ASP A 274 5.89 20.24 -11.24
C ASP A 274 6.38 19.67 -9.90
N LEU A 275 5.46 19.49 -8.94
CA LEU A 275 5.76 18.86 -7.65
C LEU A 275 6.23 17.42 -7.82
N VAL A 276 5.57 16.63 -8.68
CA VAL A 276 5.98 15.25 -8.94
C VAL A 276 7.33 15.21 -9.63
N ASP A 277 7.61 16.11 -10.57
CA ASP A 277 8.93 16.23 -11.22
C ASP A 277 10.03 16.56 -10.22
N GLU A 278 9.79 17.56 -9.36
CA GLU A 278 10.74 17.97 -8.33
C GLU A 278 11.06 16.83 -7.36
N ILE A 279 10.02 16.17 -6.83
CA ILE A 279 10.19 15.02 -5.93
C ILE A 279 10.91 13.89 -6.67
N THR A 280 10.61 13.68 -7.95
CA THR A 280 11.26 12.64 -8.76
C THR A 280 12.76 12.85 -8.83
N VAL A 281 13.22 14.08 -9.10
CA VAL A 281 14.64 14.42 -9.13
C VAL A 281 15.31 14.14 -7.77
N ARG A 282 14.69 14.59 -6.68
CA ARG A 282 15.21 14.41 -5.32
C ARG A 282 15.30 12.93 -4.93
N VAL A 283 14.29 12.12 -5.30
CA VAL A 283 14.28 10.67 -5.05
C VAL A 283 15.40 9.96 -5.82
N HIS A 284 15.63 10.28 -7.09
CA HIS A 284 16.73 9.69 -7.85
C HIS A 284 18.10 10.06 -7.27
N GLN A 285 18.25 11.28 -6.77
CA GLN A 285 19.47 11.69 -6.07
C GLN A 285 19.67 10.91 -4.77
N LEU A 286 18.62 10.77 -3.96
CA LEU A 286 18.64 9.95 -2.75
C LEU A 286 19.02 8.50 -3.05
N LEU A 287 18.45 7.91 -4.10
CA LEU A 287 18.74 6.52 -4.48
C LEU A 287 20.21 6.30 -4.85
N LYS A 288 20.85 7.25 -5.55
CA LYS A 288 22.29 7.19 -5.86
C LYS A 288 23.14 7.20 -4.59
N GLU A 289 22.76 7.99 -3.59
CA GLU A 289 23.49 8.09 -2.33
C GLU A 289 23.30 6.84 -1.46
N VAL A 290 22.11 6.26 -1.49
CA VAL A 290 21.80 5.02 -0.75
C VAL A 290 22.45 3.80 -1.42
N GLY A 291 22.45 3.73 -2.75
CA GLY A 291 23.03 2.61 -3.52
C GLY A 291 24.57 2.62 -3.60
N SER A 292 25.22 3.76 -3.36
CA SER A 292 26.69 3.86 -3.34
C SER A 292 27.32 3.58 -1.97
N ALA A 293 26.51 3.40 -0.93
CA ALA A 293 26.94 3.13 0.44
C ALA A 293 26.92 1.64 0.84
N SER A 294 26.72 0.73 -0.12
CA SER A 294 26.72 -0.75 0.08
C SER A 294 27.98 -1.41 -0.44
#